data_AF-A0A6V7LWT9-F1
#
_entry.id   AF-A0A6V7LWT9-F1
#
_cell.length_a   1.000
_cell.length_b   1.000
_cell.length_c   1.000
_cell.angle_alpha   90.00
_cell.angle_beta   90.00
_cell.angle_gamma   90.00
#
_symmetry.space_group_name_H-M   'P 1'
#
loop_
_entity.id
_entity.type
_entity.pdbx_description
1 polymer ?
#
loop_
_entity_poly.entity_id
_entity_poly.type
_entity_poly.pdbx_seq_one_letter_code
_entity_poly.pdbx_strand_id
1 'polypeptide(L)' 'PCEKTFCAWGATCVVVEHGRAQCLCPENCPSTQEPVCGTDDITYTNQCQLRQTSCRKRQTTRVKHHGPC' A
#
# COMPACT_ATOMS: atom_id res chain seq x y z
N PRO A 1 6.43 17.37 8.39
CA PRO A 1 5.02 17.08 7.99
C PRO A 1 4.63 15.61 8.12
N CYS A 2 5.34 14.68 7.45
CA CYS A 2 5.01 13.25 7.50
C CYS A 2 5.41 12.54 8.82
N GLU A 3 6.31 13.11 9.62
CA GLU A 3 6.74 12.53 10.91
C GLU A 3 5.62 12.30 11.92
N LYS A 4 4.50 13.02 11.79
CA LYS A 4 3.33 12.91 12.68
C LYS A 4 2.05 12.55 11.91
N THR A 5 2.17 12.15 10.65
CA THR A 5 1.04 11.83 9.79
C THR A 5 0.95 10.32 9.59
N PHE A 6 -0.16 9.74 10.03
CA PHE A 6 -0.48 8.34 9.78
C PHE A 6 -1.41 8.21 8.57
N CYS A 7 -0.97 7.48 7.54
CA CYS A 7 -1.76 7.24 6.34
C CYS A 7 -2.45 5.86 6.43
N ALA A 8 -3.75 5.83 6.12
CA ALA A 8 -4.54 4.62 6.15
C ALA A 8 -4.45 3.83 4.82
N TRP A 9 -4.91 2.58 4.85
CA TRP A 9 -5.12 1.73 3.66
C TRP A 9 -3.88 1.51 2.77
N GLY A 10 -2.67 1.54 3.36
CA GLY A 10 -1.43 1.36 2.58
C GLY A 10 -1.01 2.57 1.74
N ALA A 11 -1.62 3.74 1.97
CA ALA A 11 -1.13 5.01 1.43
C ALA A 11 0.23 5.39 2.04
N THR A 12 1.06 6.05 1.23
CA THR A 12 2.35 6.58 1.65
C THR A 12 2.22 8.08 1.89
N CYS A 13 2.79 8.56 3.00
CA CYS A 13 2.88 9.99 3.23
C CYS A 13 3.97 10.60 2.35
N VAL A 14 3.61 11.61 1.56
CA VAL A 14 4.55 12.41 0.78
C VAL A 14 4.41 13.88 1.17
N VAL A 15 5.50 14.64 1.07
CA VAL A 15 5.46 16.10 1.23
C VAL A 15 5.26 16.71 -0.14
N VAL A 16 4.12 17.37 -0.33
CA VAL A 16 3.78 18.09 -1.57
C VAL A 16 4.18 19.56 -1.45
N GLU A 17 3.94 20.34 -2.50
CA GLU A 17 4.24 21.77 -2.52
C GLU A 17 3.71 22.52 -1.29
N HIS A 18 4.46 23.54 -0.88
CA HIS A 18 4.21 24.34 0.33
C HIS A 18 4.38 23.55 1.64
N GLY A 19 5.12 22.42 1.62
CA GLY A 19 5.47 21.68 2.84
C GLY A 19 4.30 20.93 3.47
N ARG A 20 3.22 20.68 2.71
CA ARG A 20 2.04 19.96 3.21
C ARG A 20 2.26 18.45 3.12
N ALA A 21 1.83 17.70 4.13
CA ALA A 21 1.80 16.24 4.07
C ALA A 21 0.53 15.78 3.35
N GLN A 22 0.66 14.87 2.40
CA GLN A 22 -0.47 14.22 1.73
C GLN A 22 -0.29 12.71 1.71
N CYS A 23 -1.38 11.98 1.97
CA CYS A 23 -1.40 10.53 1.84
C CYS A 23 -1.80 10.16 0.42
N LEU A 24 -0.88 9.57 -0.34
CA LEU A 24 -1.12 9.14 -1.72
C LEU A 24 -1.03 7.61 -1.83
N CYS A 25 -1.85 7.04 -2.69
CA CYS A 25 -1.73 5.63 -3.03
C CYS A 25 -0.46 5.40 -3.86
N PRO A 26 0.23 4.26 -3.69
CA PRO A 26 1.30 3.88 -4.61
C PRO A 26 0.76 3.82 -6.04
N GLU A 27 1.31 4.60 -6.96
CA GLU A 27 0.93 4.58 -8.38
C GLU A 27 1.84 3.66 -9.20
N ASN A 28 3.14 3.70 -8.90
CA ASN A 28 4.15 2.90 -9.56
C ASN A 28 4.57 1.75 -8.64
N CYS A 29 4.25 0.53 -9.04
CA CYS A 29 4.71 -0.68 -8.38
C CYS A 29 5.66 -1.45 -9.28
N PRO A 30 6.76 -2.02 -8.74
CA PRO A 30 7.61 -2.90 -9.52
C PRO A 30 6.81 -4.12 -9.99
N SER A 31 7.18 -4.65 -11.17
CA SER A 31 6.62 -5.89 -11.72
C SER A 31 7.28 -7.14 -11.16
N THR A 32 7.96 -7.04 -10.01
CA THR A 32 8.59 -8.18 -9.34
C THR A 32 7.53 -9.20 -8.92
N GLN A 33 7.78 -10.47 -9.23
CA GLN A 33 6.91 -11.58 -8.85
C GLN A 33 7.35 -12.12 -7.49
N GLU A 34 6.82 -11.49 -6.44
CA GLU A 34 7.05 -11.88 -5.04
C GLU A 34 5.69 -11.99 -4.36
N PRO A 35 4.93 -13.06 -4.65
CA PRO A 35 3.53 -13.14 -4.27
C PRO A 35 3.35 -13.04 -2.75
N VAL A 36 2.26 -12.38 -2.34
CA VAL A 36 1.86 -12.27 -0.94
C VAL A 36 0.37 -12.56 -0.80
N CYS A 37 0.01 -13.24 0.28
CA CYS A 37 -1.38 -13.47 0.66
C CYS A 37 -1.86 -12.29 1.51
N GLY A 38 -2.98 -11.67 1.12
CA GLY A 38 -3.62 -10.61 1.87
C GLY A 38 -4.45 -11.12 3.04
N THR A 39 -4.78 -10.24 3.99
CA THR A 39 -5.74 -10.53 5.08
C THR A 39 -7.18 -10.68 4.58
N ASP A 40 -7.42 -10.38 3.31
CA ASP A 40 -8.66 -10.59 2.56
C ASP A 40 -8.66 -11.95 1.81
N ASP A 41 -7.67 -12.82 2.06
CA ASP A 41 -7.46 -14.12 1.41
C ASP A 41 -7.30 -14.02 -0.12
N ILE A 42 -6.79 -12.87 -0.61
CA ILE A 42 -6.44 -12.65 -2.00
C ILE A 42 -4.92 -12.67 -2.18
N THR A 43 -4.45 -13.39 -3.20
CA THR A 43 -3.03 -13.36 -3.62
C THR A 43 -2.74 -12.12 -4.46
N TYR A 44 -1.74 -11.35 -4.05
CA TYR A 44 -1.25 -10.18 -4.78
C TYR A 44 0.14 -10.47 -5.37
N THR A 45 0.43 -9.94 -6.56
CA THR A 45 1.72 -10.14 -7.26
C THR A 45 2.93 -9.76 -6.42
N ASN A 46 2.80 -8.71 -5.60
CA ASN A 46 3.76 -8.30 -4.60
C ASN A 46 3.13 -7.38 -3.55
N GLN A 47 3.90 -7.05 -2.51
CA GLN A 47 3.46 -6.18 -1.43
C GLN A 47 3.08 -4.77 -1.89
N CYS A 48 3.73 -4.23 -2.94
CA CYS A 48 3.37 -2.92 -3.47
C CYS A 48 1.96 -2.94 -4.10
N GLN A 49 1.67 -3.96 -4.92
CA GLN A 49 0.36 -4.15 -5.54
C GLN A 49 -0.75 -4.35 -4.50
N LEU A 50 -0.46 -5.07 -3.41
CA LEU A 50 -1.36 -5.16 -2.25
C LEU A 50 -1.67 -3.78 -1.67
N ARG A 51 -0.64 -2.98 -1.36
CA ARG A 51 -0.82 -1.61 -0.82
C ARG A 51 -1.55 -0.68 -1.79
N GLN A 52 -1.23 -0.74 -3.08
CA GLN A 52 -1.91 0.03 -4.12
C GLN A 52 -3.41 -0.31 -4.15
N THR A 53 -3.74 -1.60 -4.17
CA THR A 53 -5.13 -2.08 -4.23
C THR A 53 -5.88 -1.73 -2.95
N SER A 54 -5.28 -1.98 -1.79
CA SER A 54 -5.78 -1.60 -0.47
C SER A 54 -6.12 -0.11 -0.43
N CYS A 55 -5.22 0.75 -0.92
CA CYS A 55 -5.39 2.20 -0.91
C CYS A 55 -6.51 2.67 -1.84
N ARG A 56 -6.52 2.16 -3.08
CA ARG A 56 -7.54 2.51 -4.09
C ARG A 56 -8.93 2.04 -3.67
N LYS A 57 -9.04 0.87 -3.05
CA LYS A 57 -10.31 0.31 -2.55
C LYS A 57 -10.70 0.88 -1.18
N ARG A 58 -9.85 1.68 -0.52
CA ARG A 58 -10.03 2.14 0.87
C ARG A 58 -10.32 0.98 1.84
N GLN A 59 -9.62 -0.12 1.63
CA GLN A 59 -9.72 -1.34 2.45
C GLN A 59 -8.42 -1.54 3.20
N THR A 60 -8.49 -1.99 4.45
CA THR A 60 -7.28 -2.25 5.26
C THR A 60 -6.81 -3.69 5.03
N THR A 61 -6.29 -3.95 3.83
CA THR A 61 -5.65 -5.23 3.53
C THR A 61 -4.19 -5.15 3.94
N ARG A 62 -3.74 -6.11 4.76
CA ARG A 62 -2.33 -6.26 5.15
C ARG A 62 -1.81 -7.59 4.59
N VAL A 63 -0.49 -7.75 4.57
CA VAL A 63 0.10 -9.06 4.26
C VAL A 63 -0.22 -10.01 5.42
N LYS A 64 -0.88 -11.13 5.11
CA LYS A 64 -1.12 -12.25 6.03
C LYS A 64 0.10 -13.15 6.10
N HIS A 65 0.65 -13.53 4.94
CA HIS A 65 1.94 -14.22 4.82
C HIS A 65 2.55 -14.02 3.42
N HIS A 66 3.84 -14.37 3.29
CA HIS A 66 4.53 -14.41 2.00
C HIS A 66 4.15 -15.70 1.25
N GLY A 67 4.14 -15.63 -0.09
CA GLY A 67 3.60 -16.68 -0.96
C GLY A 67 2.11 -16.49 -1.29
N PRO A 68 1.57 -17.32 -2.20
CA PRO A 68 0.15 -17.30 -2.52
C PRO A 68 -0.71 -17.79 -1.34
N CYS A 69 -1.93 -17.26 -1.22
CA CYS A 69 -3.04 -17.98 -0.60
C CYS A 69 -3.37 -19.20 -1.50
#